data_AF-A0A1F9Z682-F1
#
_entry.id   AF-A0A1F9Z682-F1
#
_cell.length_a   1.000
_cell.length_b   1.000
_cell.length_c   1.000
_cell.angle_alpha   90.00
_cell.angle_beta   90.00
_cell.angle_gamma   90.00
#
_symmetry.space_group_name_H-M   'P 1'
#
loop_
_entity.id
_entity.type
_entity.pdbx_description
1 polymer ?
#
loop_
_entity_poly.entity_id
_entity_poly.type
_entity_poly.pdbx_seq_one_letter_code
_entity_poly.pdbx_strand_id
1 'polypeptide(L)'
;MKYLSFNVFKHIFKLLTSILICLTFLNFLFAEGFKIAEVKPKIITPASSSGINDYLIISYDNPNDSNVSGKIITLNGYFVADMLNNDLSAKITWNGKDDSGKVVSSGIYIYQIDVEGKVFNGTVVVAK
;
A
#
# COMPACT_ATOMS: atom_id res chain seq x y z
N MET A 1 4.77 55.90 -15.00
CA MET A 1 4.45 54.50 -14.69
C MET A 1 3.74 53.90 -15.91
N LYS A 2 4.41 53.07 -16.72
CA LYS A 2 3.82 52.51 -17.97
C LYS A 2 2.97 51.30 -17.62
N TYR A 3 1.66 51.39 -17.83
CA TYR A 3 0.76 50.25 -17.67
C TYR A 3 0.90 49.28 -18.86
N LEU A 4 0.78 47.99 -18.60
CA LEU A 4 0.72 46.95 -19.62
C LEU A 4 -0.57 47.11 -20.43
N SER A 5 -0.48 46.92 -21.76
CA SER A 5 -1.68 46.98 -22.60
C SER A 5 -2.56 45.76 -22.37
N PHE A 6 -3.87 45.92 -22.59
CA PHE A 6 -4.86 44.86 -22.44
C PHE A 6 -4.51 43.59 -23.26
N ASN A 7 -3.91 43.75 -24.44
CA ASN A 7 -3.46 42.63 -25.28
C ASN A 7 -2.30 41.85 -24.66
N VAL A 8 -1.36 42.55 -24.00
CA VAL A 8 -0.25 41.89 -23.31
C VAL A 8 -0.77 41.12 -22.09
N PHE A 9 -1.74 41.68 -21.35
CA PHE A 9 -2.39 40.98 -20.25
C PHE A 9 -3.11 39.70 -20.71
N LYS A 10 -3.86 39.76 -21.81
CA LYS A 10 -4.54 38.59 -22.39
C LYS A 10 -3.57 37.48 -22.81
N HIS A 11 -2.42 37.83 -23.38
CA HIS A 11 -1.40 36.85 -23.75
C HIS A 11 -0.73 36.22 -22.53
N ILE A 12 -0.37 37.02 -21.52
CA ILE A 12 0.19 36.51 -20.26
C ILE A 12 -0.80 35.56 -19.58
N PHE A 13 -2.08 35.92 -19.52
CA PHE A 13 -3.11 35.08 -18.94
C PHE A 13 -3.28 33.74 -19.69
N LYS A 14 -3.26 33.77 -21.04
CA LYS A 14 -3.32 32.54 -21.86
C LYS A 14 -2.09 31.65 -21.66
N LEU A 15 -0.91 32.24 -21.50
CA LEU A 15 0.32 31.51 -21.21
C LEU A 15 0.29 30.86 -19.82
N LEU A 16 -0.14 31.61 -18.80
CA LEU A 16 -0.25 31.11 -17.41
C LEU A 16 -1.26 29.97 -17.29
N THR A 17 -2.41 30.08 -17.94
CA THR A 17 -3.41 29.00 -17.97
C THR A 17 -2.88 27.77 -18.69
N SER A 18 -2.18 27.93 -19.82
CA SER A 18 -1.54 26.81 -20.52
C SER A 18 -0.46 26.13 -19.69
N ILE A 19 0.34 26.89 -18.93
CA ILE A 19 1.36 26.36 -18.03
C ILE A 19 0.71 25.57 -16.89
N LEU A 20 -0.34 26.12 -16.27
CA LEU A 20 -1.07 25.44 -15.20
C LEU A 20 -1.70 24.13 -15.69
N ILE A 21 -2.36 24.13 -16.85
CA ILE A 21 -2.92 22.91 -17.46
C ILE A 21 -1.83 21.89 -17.77
N CYS A 22 -0.67 22.34 -18.26
CA CYS A 22 0.46 21.47 -18.52
C CYS A 22 1.00 20.84 -17.22
N LEU A 23 1.11 21.62 -16.15
CA LEU A 23 1.53 21.14 -14.82
C LEU A 23 0.56 20.12 -14.23
N THR A 24 -0.76 20.37 -14.31
CA THR A 24 -1.75 19.42 -13.80
C THR A 24 -1.79 18.15 -14.64
N PHE A 25 -1.67 18.26 -15.96
CA PHE A 25 -1.59 17.12 -16.86
C PHE A 25 -0.30 16.30 -16.64
N LEU A 26 0.82 16.96 -16.38
CA LEU A 26 2.08 16.31 -16.08
C LEU A 26 2.00 15.50 -14.78
N ASN A 27 1.42 16.06 -13.72
CA ASN A 27 1.16 15.34 -12.47
C ASN A 27 0.26 14.12 -12.70
N PHE A 28 -0.73 14.21 -13.60
CA PHE A 28 -1.58 13.09 -13.96
C PHE A 28 -0.81 11.99 -14.71
N LEU A 29 0.08 12.35 -15.64
CA LEU A 29 0.92 11.39 -16.35
C LEU A 29 1.91 10.65 -15.44
N PHE A 30 2.29 11.25 -14.31
CA PHE A 30 3.23 10.68 -13.33
C PHE A 30 2.57 10.16 -12.05
N ALA A 31 1.24 10.12 -11.97
CA ALA A 31 0.55 9.52 -10.83
C ALA A 31 0.79 8.01 -10.83
N GLU A 32 1.81 7.55 -10.11
CA GLU A 32 2.02 6.12 -9.87
C GLU A 32 0.85 5.58 -9.05
N GLY A 33 0.35 4.38 -9.40
CA GLY A 33 -0.68 3.72 -8.60
C GLY A 33 -0.10 3.07 -7.35
N PHE A 34 -0.99 2.53 -6.51
CA PHE A 34 -0.57 1.68 -5.39
C PHE A 34 0.40 0.59 -5.83
N LYS A 35 1.49 0.41 -5.07
CA LYS A 35 2.49 -0.64 -5.33
C LYS A 35 2.99 -1.25 -4.04
N ILE A 36 3.23 -2.56 -4.05
CA ILE A 36 3.95 -3.25 -2.97
C ILE A 36 5.44 -2.97 -3.15
N ALA A 37 6.05 -2.33 -2.15
CA ALA A 37 7.48 -1.99 -2.16
C ALA A 37 8.34 -3.14 -1.63
N GLU A 38 7.90 -3.79 -0.54
CA GLU A 38 8.68 -4.86 0.10
C GLU A 38 7.77 -5.82 0.87
N VAL A 39 8.12 -7.11 0.88
CA VAL A 39 7.46 -8.14 1.69
C VAL A 39 8.53 -8.87 2.48
N LYS A 40 8.49 -8.77 3.82
CA LYS A 40 9.46 -9.43 4.69
C LYS A 40 8.91 -9.79 6.07
N PRO A 41 9.49 -10.81 6.71
CA PRO A 41 10.25 -11.89 6.10
C PRO A 41 9.29 -12.81 5.30
N LYS A 42 9.83 -13.68 4.44
CA LYS A 42 9.01 -14.71 3.76
C LYS A 42 8.61 -15.86 4.69
N ILE A 43 9.34 -16.02 5.79
CA ILE A 43 9.11 -17.03 6.83
C ILE A 43 9.02 -16.28 8.16
N ILE A 44 7.90 -16.43 8.85
CA ILE A 44 7.69 -15.90 10.20
C ILE A 44 7.77 -17.02 11.25
N THR A 45 8.26 -16.67 12.43
CA THR A 45 8.42 -17.58 13.58
C THR A 45 7.68 -17.07 14.80
N PRO A 46 6.35 -16.85 14.69
CA PRO A 46 5.56 -16.16 15.70
C PRO A 46 5.59 -16.89 17.03
N ALA A 47 5.69 -16.11 18.11
CA ALA A 47 5.79 -16.61 19.48
C ALA A 47 7.02 -17.49 19.76
N SER A 48 8.04 -17.42 18.90
CA SER A 48 9.38 -17.89 19.27
C SER A 48 9.91 -17.02 20.42
N SER A 49 10.71 -17.60 21.31
CA SER A 49 11.28 -16.88 22.46
C SER A 49 12.30 -15.78 22.08
N SER A 50 12.59 -15.61 20.79
CA SER A 50 13.59 -14.67 20.27
C SER A 50 13.03 -13.30 19.89
N GLY A 51 11.71 -13.17 19.63
CA GLY A 51 11.11 -11.93 19.13
C GLY A 51 11.49 -11.56 17.69
N ILE A 52 12.26 -12.42 17.01
CA ILE A 52 12.75 -12.21 15.64
C ILE A 52 11.75 -12.84 14.67
N ASN A 53 11.46 -12.16 13.55
CA ASN A 53 10.57 -12.65 12.50
C ASN A 53 9.14 -13.01 12.98
N ASP A 54 8.64 -12.37 14.03
CA ASP A 54 7.28 -12.64 14.55
C ASP A 54 6.16 -12.09 13.64
N TYR A 55 6.49 -11.14 12.77
CA TYR A 55 5.53 -10.43 11.94
C TYR A 55 5.89 -10.52 10.48
N LEU A 56 4.90 -10.79 9.65
CA LEU A 56 4.91 -10.44 8.24
C LEU A 56 4.68 -8.94 8.14
N ILE A 57 5.55 -8.25 7.40
CA ILE A 57 5.48 -6.82 7.14
C ILE A 57 5.48 -6.63 5.63
N ILE A 58 4.43 -6.00 5.13
CA ILE A 58 4.31 -5.61 3.73
C ILE A 58 4.32 -4.09 3.69
N SER A 59 5.40 -3.53 3.14
CA SER A 59 5.54 -2.10 2.88
C SER A 59 4.97 -1.78 1.50
N TYR A 60 4.28 -0.66 1.37
CA TYR A 60 3.68 -0.23 0.11
C TYR A 60 3.88 1.27 -0.12
N ASP A 61 3.67 1.71 -1.36
CA ASP A 61 3.49 3.12 -1.69
C ASP A 61 2.04 3.34 -2.12
N ASN A 62 1.41 4.38 -1.56
CA ASN A 62 0.00 4.70 -1.75
C ASN A 62 -0.20 6.21 -1.99
N PRO A 63 0.25 6.74 -3.14
CA PRO A 63 0.23 8.18 -3.42
C PRO A 63 -1.18 8.77 -3.54
N ASN A 64 -2.20 7.92 -3.75
CA ASN A 64 -3.61 8.35 -3.82
C ASN A 64 -4.31 8.30 -2.45
N ASP A 65 -3.60 7.89 -1.38
CA ASP A 65 -4.16 7.71 -0.04
C ASP A 65 -5.42 6.82 -0.03
N SER A 66 -5.42 5.80 -0.91
CA SER A 66 -6.52 4.87 -1.06
C SER A 66 -6.64 3.96 0.16
N ASN A 67 -7.85 3.51 0.51
CA ASN A 67 -8.04 2.58 1.61
C ASN A 67 -7.35 1.23 1.32
N VAL A 68 -6.43 0.82 2.21
CA VAL A 68 -5.71 -0.45 2.12
C VAL A 68 -6.26 -1.43 3.15
N SER A 69 -6.66 -2.61 2.69
CA SER A 69 -7.07 -3.71 3.56
C SER A 69 -6.34 -4.99 3.20
N GLY A 70 -6.19 -5.90 4.16
CA GLY A 70 -5.50 -7.15 3.93
C GLY A 70 -6.10 -8.27 4.75
N LYS A 71 -6.06 -9.49 4.20
CA LYS A 71 -6.46 -10.71 4.91
C LYS A 71 -5.45 -11.83 4.70
N ILE A 72 -5.44 -12.77 5.62
CA ILE A 72 -4.71 -14.02 5.55
C ILE A 72 -5.70 -15.14 5.31
N ILE A 73 -5.37 -16.02 4.37
CA ILE A 73 -6.17 -17.19 4.03
C ILE A 73 -5.26 -18.43 3.94
N THR A 74 -5.86 -19.60 4.15
CA THR A 74 -5.20 -20.89 3.91
C THR A 74 -5.08 -21.19 2.41
N LEU A 75 -4.27 -22.19 2.03
CA LEU A 75 -4.19 -22.67 0.63
C LEU A 75 -5.54 -23.10 0.04
N ASN A 76 -6.49 -23.51 0.89
CA ASN A 76 -7.84 -23.90 0.49
C ASN A 76 -8.82 -22.70 0.41
N GLY A 77 -8.32 -21.48 0.62
CA GLY A 77 -9.13 -20.26 0.56
C GLY A 77 -9.89 -19.91 1.84
N TYR A 78 -9.78 -20.71 2.91
CA TYR A 78 -10.40 -20.39 4.19
C TYR A 78 -9.76 -19.16 4.83
N PHE A 79 -10.60 -18.24 5.31
CA PHE A 79 -10.18 -17.09 6.08
C PHE A 79 -9.47 -17.48 7.38
N VAL A 80 -8.45 -16.71 7.75
CA VAL A 80 -7.65 -16.90 8.97
C VAL A 80 -7.70 -15.67 9.86
N ALA A 81 -7.38 -14.49 9.30
CA ALA A 81 -7.36 -13.24 10.03
C ALA A 81 -7.32 -12.04 9.08
N ASP A 82 -7.77 -10.89 9.56
CA ASP A 82 -7.45 -9.60 8.93
C ASP A 82 -6.02 -9.17 9.30
N MET A 83 -5.39 -8.43 8.39
CA MET A 83 -4.08 -7.83 8.61
C MET A 83 -4.23 -6.44 9.22
N LEU A 84 -3.28 -6.07 10.09
CA LEU A 84 -3.27 -4.75 10.72
C LEU A 84 -2.58 -3.75 9.80
N ASN A 85 -3.36 -2.79 9.29
CA ASN A 85 -2.85 -1.69 8.49
C ASN A 85 -2.39 -0.52 9.37
N ASN A 86 -1.27 0.11 9.00
CA ASN A 86 -0.76 1.34 9.56
C ASN A 86 -0.34 2.29 8.43
N ASP A 87 -1.30 3.09 7.99
CA ASP A 87 -1.17 4.03 6.88
C ASP A 87 -0.06 5.07 7.11
N LEU A 88 0.14 5.54 8.35
CA LEU A 88 1.21 6.50 8.68
C LEU A 88 2.60 5.96 8.35
N SER A 89 2.78 4.65 8.42
CA SER A 89 4.04 3.97 8.12
C SER A 89 4.06 3.27 6.77
N ALA A 90 2.96 3.38 5.99
CA ALA A 90 2.73 2.68 4.73
C ALA A 90 3.04 1.17 4.83
N LYS A 91 2.53 0.53 5.89
CA LYS A 91 2.76 -0.89 6.18
C LYS A 91 1.47 -1.58 6.60
N ILE A 92 1.30 -2.80 6.11
CA ILE A 92 0.29 -3.74 6.59
C ILE A 92 0.97 -5.00 7.11
N THR A 93 0.51 -5.50 8.25
CA THR A 93 1.23 -6.51 9.04
C THR A 93 0.35 -7.66 9.50
N TRP A 94 0.97 -8.82 9.72
CA TRP A 94 0.32 -9.97 10.34
C TRP A 94 1.27 -10.66 11.32
N ASN A 95 0.76 -11.03 12.49
CA ASN A 95 1.54 -11.58 13.61
C ASN A 95 1.50 -13.12 13.71
N GLY A 96 1.03 -13.81 12.66
CA GLY A 96 0.92 -15.26 12.65
C GLY A 96 -0.23 -15.82 13.49
N LYS A 97 -1.22 -15.00 13.86
CA LYS A 97 -2.38 -15.42 14.65
C LYS A 97 -3.68 -15.41 13.84
N ASP A 98 -4.60 -16.28 14.21
CA ASP A 98 -5.98 -16.23 13.73
C ASP A 98 -6.79 -15.12 14.43
N ASP A 99 -8.04 -14.94 14.00
CA ASP A 99 -9.00 -13.99 14.56
C ASP A 99 -9.32 -14.20 16.05
N SER A 100 -9.12 -15.42 16.56
CA SER A 100 -9.23 -15.75 17.99
C SER A 100 -8.00 -15.34 18.81
N GLY A 101 -6.95 -14.83 18.16
CA GLY A 101 -5.69 -14.46 18.79
C GLY A 101 -4.75 -15.63 19.05
N LYS A 102 -5.02 -16.81 18.47
CA LYS A 102 -4.19 -18.01 18.62
C LYS A 102 -3.18 -18.10 17.48
N VAL A 103 -1.94 -18.49 17.80
CA VAL A 103 -0.91 -18.73 16.79
C VAL A 103 -1.31 -19.91 15.90
N VAL A 104 -1.34 -19.69 14.60
CA VAL A 104 -1.75 -20.69 13.61
C VAL A 104 -0.76 -21.86 13.53
N SER A 105 -1.13 -22.93 12.85
CA SER A 105 -0.23 -24.08 12.64
C SER A 105 0.89 -23.74 11.65
N SER A 106 2.04 -24.41 11.78
CA SER A 106 3.11 -24.30 10.78
C SER A 106 2.60 -24.69 9.39
N GLY A 107 2.97 -23.93 8.37
CA GLY A 107 2.44 -24.11 7.01
C GLY A 107 2.54 -22.87 6.14
N ILE A 108 2.07 -23.00 4.89
CA ILE A 108 2.01 -21.91 3.92
C ILE A 108 0.63 -21.25 4.02
N TYR A 109 0.64 -19.92 4.09
CA TYR A 109 -0.53 -19.07 4.07
C TYR A 109 -0.43 -18.07 2.92
N ILE A 110 -1.58 -17.56 2.47
CA ILE A 110 -1.68 -16.55 1.44
C ILE A 110 -2.10 -15.25 2.10
N TYR A 111 -1.37 -14.17 1.84
CA TYR A 111 -1.87 -12.82 2.11
C TYR A 111 -2.54 -12.28 0.86
N GLN A 112 -3.63 -11.55 1.06
CA GLN A 112 -4.38 -10.87 0.02
C GLN A 112 -4.60 -9.42 0.45
N ILE A 113 -3.99 -8.47 -0.25
CA ILE A 113 -4.19 -7.03 -0.07
C ILE A 113 -5.18 -6.54 -1.11
N ASP A 114 -6.20 -5.80 -0.67
CA ASP A 114 -7.18 -5.12 -1.52
C ASP A 114 -7.00 -3.61 -1.42
N VAL A 115 -6.84 -2.97 -2.59
CA VAL A 115 -6.77 -1.52 -2.75
C VAL A 115 -7.55 -1.12 -4.00
N GLU A 116 -8.63 -0.37 -3.83
CA GLU A 116 -9.50 0.10 -4.93
C GLU A 116 -9.99 -1.04 -5.86
N GLY A 117 -10.30 -2.21 -5.29
CA GLY A 117 -10.73 -3.38 -6.05
C GLY A 117 -9.62 -4.08 -6.83
N LYS A 118 -8.37 -3.63 -6.71
CA LYS A 118 -7.19 -4.38 -7.15
C LYS A 118 -6.71 -5.27 -6.02
N VAL A 119 -6.40 -6.51 -6.38
CA VAL A 119 -5.99 -7.53 -5.42
C VAL A 119 -4.52 -7.90 -5.66
N PHE A 120 -3.72 -7.82 -4.60
CA PHE A 120 -2.33 -8.23 -4.58
C PHE A 120 -2.14 -9.42 -3.65
N ASN A 121 -1.59 -10.51 -4.18
CA ASN A 121 -1.44 -11.76 -3.45
C ASN A 121 0.02 -12.16 -3.33
N GLY A 122 0.31 -12.91 -2.27
CA GLY A 122 1.54 -13.69 -2.17
C GLY A 122 1.47 -14.65 -1.00
N THR A 123 2.59 -15.30 -0.72
CA THR A 123 2.66 -16.35 0.29
C THR A 123 3.58 -15.97 1.44
N VAL A 124 3.26 -16.48 2.62
CA VAL A 124 4.12 -16.43 3.80
C VAL A 124 4.13 -17.81 4.46
N VAL A 125 5.29 -18.22 4.97
CA VAL A 125 5.44 -19.47 5.72
C VAL A 125 5.42 -19.17 7.21
N VAL A 126 4.64 -19.94 7.97
CA VAL A 126 4.69 -19.95 9.43
C VAL A 126 5.52 -21.16 9.86
N ALA A 127 6.52 -20.92 10.69
CA ALA A 127 7.34 -21.95 11.33
C ALA A 127 7.34 -21.72 12.85
N LYS A 128 6.55 -22.50 13.61
CA LYS A 128 6.54 -22.50 15.07
C LYS A 128 7.01 -23.84 15.63
#